data_AF-A0A956HHP8-F1
#
_entry.id   AF-A0A956HHP8-F1
#
_cell.length_a   1.000
_cell.length_b   1.000
_cell.length_c   1.000
_cell.angle_alpha   90.00
_cell.angle_beta   90.00
_cell.angle_gamma   90.00
#
_symmetry.space_group_name_H-M   'P 1'
#
loop_
_entity.id
_entity.type
_entity.pdbx_description
1 polymer ?
#
loop_
_entity_poly.entity_id
_entity_poly.type
_entity_poly.pdbx_seq_one_letter_code
_entity_poly.pdbx_strand_id
1 'polypeptide(L)'
;MRSIALLVITITGITAFGCAGNNTIERDGFVLERDKTEEALAKLSRRASFDFGCPAQELQFTILAVHDDMGADMPKQIGVTGCQKRGTYAMEFIPSPAGLLETGWALDAAGVQEM
;
A
#
# COMPACT_ATOMS: atom_id res chain seq x y z
N MET A 1 -10.13 40.54 -48.29
CA MET A 1 -8.92 39.95 -47.69
C MET A 1 -9.37 39.01 -46.58
N ARG A 2 -9.29 37.69 -46.78
CA ARG A 2 -9.66 36.67 -45.79
C ARG A 2 -8.45 35.74 -45.64
N SER A 3 -7.65 35.96 -44.60
CA SER A 3 -6.49 35.14 -44.30
C SER A 3 -6.90 33.98 -43.40
N ILE A 4 -6.71 32.77 -43.89
CA ILE A 4 -6.93 31.51 -43.18
C ILE A 4 -5.66 31.23 -42.38
N ALA A 5 -5.75 31.28 -41.05
CA ALA A 5 -4.65 30.94 -40.16
C ALA A 5 -4.48 29.42 -40.12
N LEU A 6 -3.32 28.94 -40.61
CA LEU A 6 -2.87 27.56 -40.49
C LEU A 6 -2.64 27.19 -39.01
N LEU A 7 -3.29 26.13 -38.55
CA LEU A 7 -3.08 25.53 -37.24
C LEU A 7 -1.86 24.58 -37.33
N VAL A 8 -0.75 24.95 -36.68
CA VAL A 8 0.45 24.11 -36.56
C VAL A 8 0.27 23.17 -35.38
N ILE A 9 0.25 21.85 -35.64
CA ILE A 9 0.18 20.80 -34.63
C ILE A 9 1.60 20.55 -34.10
N THR A 10 1.93 21.10 -32.94
CA THR A 10 3.16 20.76 -32.21
C THR A 10 2.96 19.44 -31.46
N ILE A 11 3.46 18.35 -32.05
CA ILE A 11 3.64 17.07 -31.36
C ILE A 11 4.91 17.19 -30.52
N THR A 12 4.75 17.59 -29.26
CA THR A 12 5.87 17.69 -28.31
C THR A 12 5.78 16.55 -27.29
N GLY A 13 6.68 15.59 -27.45
CA GLY A 13 7.39 14.90 -26.36
C GLY A 13 6.58 14.11 -25.34
N ILE A 14 6.59 12.77 -25.47
CA ILE A 14 6.53 11.89 -24.30
C ILE A 14 7.71 10.91 -24.40
N THR A 15 8.86 11.35 -23.87
CA THR A 15 9.98 10.47 -23.53
C THR A 15 9.65 9.76 -22.23
N ALA A 16 9.05 8.57 -22.31
CA ALA A 16 8.96 7.70 -21.14
C ALA A 16 10.31 7.00 -20.94
N PHE A 17 11.26 7.70 -20.32
CA PHE A 17 12.36 7.05 -19.61
C PHE A 17 11.74 6.34 -18.40
N GLY A 18 11.39 5.07 -18.58
CA GLY A 18 11.17 4.16 -17.47
C GLY A 18 12.53 3.92 -16.79
N CYS A 19 12.94 4.82 -15.91
CA CYS A 19 14.07 4.58 -15.03
C CYS A 19 13.77 3.30 -14.25
N ALA A 20 14.65 2.31 -14.36
CA ALA A 20 14.70 1.14 -13.49
C ALA A 20 14.86 1.63 -12.05
N GLY A 21 13.73 1.90 -11.40
CA GLY A 21 13.68 2.42 -10.05
C GLY A 21 14.06 1.31 -9.09
N ASN A 22 14.97 1.61 -8.18
CA ASN A 22 15.31 0.76 -7.06
C ASN A 22 14.01 0.20 -6.45
N ASN A 23 13.88 -1.14 -6.35
CA ASN A 23 12.65 -1.84 -5.91
C ASN A 23 12.46 -1.74 -4.37
N THR A 24 13.05 -0.72 -3.76
CA THR A 24 12.93 -0.47 -2.33
C THR A 24 12.33 0.90 -2.06
N ILE A 25 11.63 1.03 -0.94
CA ILE A 25 11.08 2.28 -0.41
C ILE A 25 11.48 2.41 1.05
N GLU A 26 11.73 3.64 1.48
CA GLU A 26 11.85 3.95 2.90
C GLU A 26 10.51 4.47 3.40
N ARG A 27 9.96 3.87 4.45
CA ARG A 27 8.68 4.27 5.04
C ARG A 27 8.65 3.94 6.53
N ASP A 28 8.21 4.90 7.33
CA ASP A 28 8.10 4.78 8.80
C ASP A 28 9.41 4.33 9.47
N GLY A 29 10.56 4.66 8.87
CA GLY A 29 11.90 4.27 9.36
C GLY A 29 12.37 2.88 8.90
N PHE A 30 11.61 2.19 8.06
CA PHE A 30 11.96 0.88 7.50
C PHE A 30 12.29 0.98 6.01
N VAL A 31 13.31 0.24 5.56
CA VAL A 31 13.55 -0.02 4.14
C VAL A 31 12.75 -1.25 3.76
N LEU A 32 11.95 -1.17 2.70
CA LEU A 32 10.95 -2.19 2.34
C LEU A 32 11.02 -2.49 0.85
N GLU A 33 10.61 -3.68 0.42
CA GLU A 33 10.40 -3.96 -1.01
C GLU A 33 9.15 -3.24 -1.51
N ARG A 34 9.28 -2.37 -2.52
CA ARG A 34 8.21 -1.45 -2.96
C ARG A 34 6.97 -2.21 -3.38
N ASP A 35 7.11 -3.05 -4.41
CA ASP A 35 5.96 -3.66 -5.09
C ASP A 35 5.17 -4.56 -4.13
N LYS A 36 5.87 -5.37 -3.32
CA LYS A 36 5.23 -6.21 -2.29
C LYS A 36 4.55 -5.41 -1.20
N THR A 37 5.18 -4.33 -0.74
CA THR A 37 4.61 -3.47 0.30
C THR A 37 3.36 -2.77 -0.21
N GLU A 38 3.40 -2.22 -1.42
CA GLU A 38 2.25 -1.57 -2.05
C GLU A 38 1.10 -2.57 -2.30
N GLU A 39 1.40 -3.77 -2.77
CA GLU A 39 0.40 -4.84 -2.92
C GLU A 39 -0.23 -5.22 -1.58
N ALA A 40 0.59 -5.41 -0.53
CA ALA A 40 0.12 -5.77 0.80
C ALA A 40 -0.76 -4.66 1.41
N LEU A 41 -0.36 -3.39 1.25
CA LEU A 41 -1.15 -2.22 1.67
C LEU A 41 -2.45 -2.09 0.88
N ALA A 42 -2.45 -2.36 -0.42
CA ALA A 42 -3.66 -2.32 -1.24
C ALA A 42 -4.67 -3.40 -0.81
N LYS A 43 -4.19 -4.60 -0.43
CA LYS A 43 -5.04 -5.65 0.15
C LYS A 43 -5.58 -5.23 1.52
N LEU A 44 -4.71 -4.69 2.39
CA LEU A 44 -5.10 -4.23 3.72
C LEU A 44 -6.13 -3.09 3.65
N SER A 45 -5.96 -2.15 2.72
CA SER A 45 -6.82 -0.98 2.58
C SER A 45 -8.30 -1.34 2.41
N ARG A 46 -8.61 -2.35 1.59
CA ARG A 46 -10.00 -2.83 1.42
C ARG A 46 -10.58 -3.42 2.71
N ARG A 47 -9.78 -4.23 3.41
CA ARG A 47 -10.16 -4.87 4.69
C ARG A 47 -10.39 -3.80 5.77
N ALA A 48 -9.45 -2.89 5.94
CA ALA A 48 -9.52 -1.83 6.93
C ALA A 48 -10.67 -0.86 6.67
N SER A 49 -10.97 -0.54 5.41
CA SER A 49 -12.11 0.30 5.05
C SER A 49 -13.44 -0.32 5.50
N PHE A 50 -13.58 -1.64 5.33
CA PHE A 50 -14.73 -2.39 5.83
C PHE A 50 -14.78 -2.42 7.37
N ASP A 51 -13.69 -2.83 8.02
CA ASP A 51 -13.64 -3.00 9.48
C ASP A 51 -13.86 -1.66 10.23
N PHE A 52 -13.36 -0.54 9.68
CA PHE A 52 -13.49 0.79 10.29
C PHE A 52 -14.81 1.48 9.92
N GLY A 53 -15.49 1.02 8.85
CA GLY A 53 -16.62 1.71 8.24
C GLY A 53 -16.22 3.07 7.65
N CYS A 54 -15.01 3.17 7.13
CA CYS A 54 -14.34 4.43 6.74
C CYS A 54 -13.89 4.33 5.27
N PRO A 55 -14.05 5.38 4.44
CA PRO A 55 -13.51 5.38 3.09
C PRO A 55 -11.99 5.11 3.09
N ALA A 56 -11.52 4.27 2.18
CA ALA A 56 -10.09 3.91 2.09
C ALA A 56 -9.15 5.13 1.98
N GLN A 57 -9.62 6.24 1.41
CA GLN A 57 -8.87 7.48 1.24
C GLN A 57 -8.69 8.27 2.56
N GLU A 58 -9.53 8.01 3.56
CA GLU A 58 -9.47 8.64 4.89
C GLU A 58 -8.64 7.80 5.89
N LEU A 59 -8.19 6.62 5.47
CA LEU A 59 -7.32 5.74 6.26
C LEU A 59 -5.85 6.09 6.05
N GLN A 60 -5.11 6.12 7.15
CA GLN A 60 -3.65 6.27 7.17
C GLN A 60 -3.03 4.97 7.68
N PHE A 61 -1.96 4.53 7.01
CA PHE A 61 -1.26 3.28 7.31
C PHE A 61 0.16 3.61 7.76
N THR A 62 0.52 3.12 8.95
CA THR A 62 1.85 3.25 9.56
C THR A 62 2.42 1.87 9.79
N ILE A 63 3.62 1.62 9.29
CA ILE A 63 4.33 0.37 9.50
C ILE A 63 4.94 0.39 10.89
N LEU A 64 4.57 -0.59 11.72
CA LEU A 64 4.99 -0.69 13.12
C LEU A 64 6.11 -1.71 13.31
N ALA A 65 6.13 -2.75 12.48
CA ALA A 65 7.14 -3.79 12.49
C ALA A 65 7.30 -4.42 11.10
N VAL A 66 8.49 -4.95 10.83
CA VAL A 66 8.84 -5.72 9.62
C VAL A 66 9.28 -7.13 9.99
N HIS A 67 9.23 -8.04 9.03
CA HIS A 67 9.82 -9.37 9.19
C HIS A 67 11.34 -9.30 9.04
N ASP A 68 12.07 -9.62 10.10
CA ASP A 68 13.53 -9.68 10.15
C ASP A 68 14.10 -11.07 9.82
N ASP A 69 13.24 -12.10 9.84
CA ASP A 69 13.61 -13.51 9.84
C ASP A 69 13.32 -14.27 8.54
N MET A 70 12.51 -13.70 7.62
CA MET A 70 11.94 -14.41 6.47
C MET A 70 12.38 -13.91 5.09
N GLY A 71 13.27 -12.92 5.03
CA GLY A 71 13.74 -12.32 3.77
C GLY A 71 12.69 -11.44 3.07
N ALA A 72 13.20 -10.46 2.30
CA ALA A 72 12.51 -9.30 1.76
C ALA A 72 11.75 -8.50 2.83
N ASP A 73 12.22 -7.28 3.09
CA ASP A 73 11.67 -6.36 4.06
C ASP A 73 10.18 -6.08 3.79
N MET A 74 9.30 -6.87 4.42
CA MET A 74 7.86 -6.80 4.32
C MET A 74 7.26 -6.38 5.66
N PRO A 75 6.16 -5.61 5.66
CA PRO A 75 5.50 -5.22 6.90
C PRO A 75 4.93 -6.44 7.63
N LYS A 76 5.31 -6.61 8.90
CA LYS A 76 4.76 -7.62 9.82
C LYS A 76 3.54 -7.07 10.56
N GLN A 77 3.57 -5.79 10.91
CA GLN A 77 2.51 -5.13 11.65
C GLN A 77 2.27 -3.73 11.12
N ILE A 78 1.00 -3.37 10.94
CA ILE A 78 0.57 -2.08 10.41
C ILE A 78 -0.48 -1.49 11.33
N GLY A 79 -0.21 -0.28 11.82
CA GLY A 79 -1.19 0.57 12.48
C GLY A 79 -2.06 1.27 11.44
N VAL A 80 -3.35 1.33 11.70
CA VAL A 80 -4.33 2.02 10.86
C VAL A 80 -5.06 3.05 11.70
N THR A 81 -5.16 4.28 11.20
CA THR A 81 -5.94 5.35 11.81
C THR A 81 -6.83 6.01 10.75
N GLY A 82 -7.98 6.53 11.17
CA GLY A 82 -8.92 7.20 10.27
C GLY A 82 -10.33 7.22 10.84
N CYS A 83 -11.15 8.19 10.44
CA CYS A 83 -12.52 8.34 10.92
C CYS A 83 -12.66 8.28 12.46
N GLN A 84 -11.76 8.94 13.20
CA GLN A 84 -11.69 8.94 14.67
C GLN A 84 -11.49 7.55 15.31
N LYS A 85 -10.93 6.61 14.55
CA LYS A 85 -10.65 5.25 15.02
C LYS A 85 -9.21 4.88 14.78
N ARG A 86 -8.75 3.89 15.53
CA ARG A 86 -7.44 3.26 15.38
C ARG A 86 -7.54 1.75 15.55
N GLY A 87 -6.62 1.03 14.95
CA GLY A 87 -6.48 -0.42 15.09
C GLY A 87 -5.16 -0.89 14.54
N THR A 88 -4.79 -2.13 14.83
CA THR A 88 -3.54 -2.71 14.35
C THR A 88 -3.81 -4.01 13.62
N TYR A 89 -3.16 -4.21 12.49
CA TYR A 89 -3.17 -5.46 11.75
C TYR A 89 -1.83 -6.15 11.84
N ALA A 90 -1.85 -7.45 12.06
CA ALA A 90 -0.69 -8.32 11.95
C ALA A 90 -0.81 -9.17 10.67
N MET A 91 0.32 -9.36 9.99
CA MET A 91 0.40 -10.29 8.87
C MET A 91 0.45 -11.71 9.41
N GLU A 92 -0.47 -12.56 8.96
CA GLU A 92 -0.52 -13.98 9.29
C GLU A 92 -0.23 -14.81 8.05
N PHE A 93 0.56 -15.89 8.24
CA PHE A 93 0.79 -16.89 7.22
C PHE A 93 -0.29 -17.97 7.33
N ILE A 94 -1.20 -17.99 6.37
CA ILE A 94 -2.27 -18.97 6.29
C ILE A 94 -1.75 -20.17 5.48
N PRO A 95 -1.76 -21.39 6.06
CA PRO A 95 -1.41 -22.58 5.30
C PRO A 95 -2.46 -22.81 4.20
N SER A 96 -2.06 -22.74 2.93
CA SER A 96 -2.94 -23.10 1.82
C SER A 96 -2.90 -24.62 1.61
N PRO A 97 -4.05 -25.29 1.34
CA PRO A 97 -4.10 -26.71 1.00
C PRO A 97 -3.23 -27.08 -0.21
N ALA A 98 -2.88 -26.10 -1.06
CA ALA A 98 -2.01 -26.24 -2.20
C ALA A 98 -0.50 -26.26 -1.85
N GLY A 99 -0.13 -26.16 -0.56
CA GLY A 99 1.26 -26.08 -0.11
C GLY A 99 1.94 -24.73 -0.35
N LEU A 100 1.16 -23.71 -0.76
CA LEU A 100 1.60 -22.32 -0.86
C LEU A 100 1.37 -21.60 0.48
N LEU A 101 2.29 -20.74 0.89
CA LEU A 101 2.07 -19.82 2.00
C LEU A 101 1.27 -18.62 1.48
N GLU A 102 0.02 -18.50 1.90
CA GLU A 102 -0.78 -17.31 1.68
C GLU A 102 -0.57 -16.34 2.84
N THR A 103 -0.54 -15.03 2.55
CA THR A 103 -0.49 -14.00 3.60
C THR A 103 -1.85 -13.34 3.73
N GLY A 104 -2.33 -13.25 4.97
CA GLY A 104 -3.56 -12.58 5.35
C GLY A 104 -3.30 -11.48 6.36
N TRP A 105 -4.20 -10.51 6.43
CA TRP A 105 -4.20 -9.49 7.47
C TRP A 105 -5.21 -9.86 8.54
N ALA A 106 -4.75 -10.03 9.77
CA ALA A 106 -5.61 -10.21 10.93
C ALA A 106 -5.63 -8.93 11.76
N LEU A 107 -6.81 -8.46 12.11
CA LEU A 107 -6.97 -7.38 13.08
C LEU A 107 -6.55 -7.93 14.45
N ASP A 108 -5.81 -7.13 15.22
CA ASP A 108 -5.37 -7.53 16.55
C ASP A 108 -6.56 -7.79 17.51
N ALA A 109 -6.26 -8.42 18.65
CA ALA A 109 -7.29 -8.74 19.64
C ALA A 109 -7.92 -7.51 20.30
N ALA A 110 -7.29 -6.33 20.19
CA ALA A 110 -7.87 -5.09 20.70
C ALA A 110 -8.96 -4.54 19.76
N GLY A 111 -8.97 -4.97 18.50
CA GLY A 111 -9.96 -4.59 17.51
C GLY A 111 -9.83 -3.13 17.08
N VAL A 112 -10.90 -2.61 16.47
CA VAL A 112 -11.01 -1.19 16.14
C VAL A 112 -11.46 -0.43 17.38
N GLN A 113 -10.67 0.56 17.78
CA GLN A 113 -10.90 1.41 18.94
C GLN A 113 -11.26 2.82 18.51
N GLU A 114 -12.25 3.43 19.18
CA GLU A 114 -12.53 4.86 19.09
C GLU A 114 -11.39 5.66 19.73
N MET A 115 -11.10 6.85 19.19
CA MET A 115 -10.07 7.78 19.67
C MET A 115 -10.62 8.98 20.42
#